data_AF-A0A7K3S5Y7-F1
#
_entry.id   AF-A0A7K3S5Y7-F1
#
_cell.length_a   1.000
_cell.length_b   1.000
_cell.length_c   1.000
_cell.angle_alpha   90.00
_cell.angle_beta   90.00
_cell.angle_gamma   90.00
#
_symmetry.space_group_name_H-M   'P 1'
#
loop_
_entity.id
_entity.type
_entity.pdbx_description
1 polymer ?
#
loop_
_entity_poly.entity_id
_entity_poly.type
_entity_poly.pdbx_seq_one_letter_code
_entity_poly.pdbx_strand_id
1 'polypeptide(L)'
;TLTLSPDSARGFSGEGGVLEALATEDAAADAELVSVLLAWEPRIEPASLAEQSGLSVERVRAALTRLGTAGRVGYDLADAAYFHRELPYDADRAERHNPRLVAARRLAGEGAVTLDGSRATVASGDRRYQVRESGSAFSCTCQWWADYRGRRGPCKHALAVRMVRRGATVAGGVR
;
A
#
# COMPACT_ATOMS: atom_id res chain seq x y z
N THR A 1 -9.78 -4.99 -2.48
CA THR A 1 -11.02 -4.18 -2.49
C THR A 1 -11.29 -3.63 -1.11
N LEU A 2 -11.55 -2.33 -0.99
CA LEU A 2 -11.96 -1.67 0.26
C LEU A 2 -13.49 -1.74 0.38
N THR A 3 -14.02 -2.07 1.55
CA THR A 3 -15.46 -2.03 1.83
C THR A 3 -15.74 -1.13 3.02
N LEU A 4 -16.96 -0.59 3.14
CA LEU A 4 -17.35 0.22 4.31
C LEU A 4 -17.21 -0.62 5.59
N SER A 5 -16.56 -0.05 6.61
CA SER A 5 -16.52 -0.67 7.92
C SER A 5 -17.89 -0.55 8.60
N PRO A 6 -18.33 -1.58 9.33
CA PRO A 6 -19.63 -1.58 10.01
C PRO A 6 -19.71 -0.63 11.23
N ASP A 7 -18.66 0.12 11.53
CA ASP A 7 -18.55 0.93 12.74
C ASP A 7 -17.81 2.25 12.44
N SER A 8 -18.38 3.37 12.90
CA SER A 8 -17.97 4.74 12.58
C SER A 8 -16.58 5.13 13.10
N ALA A 9 -16.08 4.47 14.15
CA ALA A 9 -14.74 4.69 14.69
C ALA A 9 -13.64 3.91 13.94
N ARG A 10 -14.02 3.13 12.92
CA ARG A 10 -13.10 2.29 12.15
C ARG A 10 -12.88 2.88 10.76
N GLY A 11 -11.63 2.88 10.30
CA GLY A 11 -11.29 3.10 8.89
C GLY A 11 -11.89 2.01 8.00
N PHE A 12 -11.75 2.12 6.68
CA PHE A 12 -12.38 1.20 5.73
C PHE A 12 -11.96 -0.26 5.97
N SER A 13 -12.94 -1.17 5.90
CA SER A 13 -12.68 -2.59 6.01
C SER A 13 -11.79 -3.02 4.82
N GLY A 14 -10.66 -3.66 5.11
CA GLY A 14 -9.65 -4.01 4.12
C GLY A 14 -8.50 -3.00 3.95
N GLU A 15 -8.47 -1.88 4.69
CA GLU A 15 -7.37 -0.89 4.65
C GLU A 15 -5.98 -1.51 4.85
N GLY A 16 -5.91 -2.56 5.67
CA GLY A 16 -4.66 -3.28 5.90
C GLY A 16 -4.16 -3.99 4.64
N GLY A 17 -5.07 -4.49 3.81
CA GLY A 17 -4.72 -5.22 2.59
C GLY A 17 -4.14 -4.34 1.50
N VAL A 18 -4.37 -3.02 1.54
CA VAL A 18 -3.90 -2.07 0.52
C VAL A 18 -2.56 -1.40 0.85
N LEU A 19 -2.05 -1.61 2.07
CA LEU A 19 -0.81 -0.97 2.55
C LEU A 19 0.41 -1.25 1.66
N GLU A 20 0.49 -2.42 1.03
CA GLU A 20 1.61 -2.77 0.16
C GLU A 20 1.61 -2.01 -1.17
N ALA A 21 0.44 -1.67 -1.68
CA ALA A 21 0.29 -0.84 -2.88
C ALA A 21 0.55 0.64 -2.57
N LEU A 22 0.09 1.12 -1.40
CA LEU A 22 0.39 2.48 -0.93
C LEU A 22 1.88 2.72 -0.62
N ALA A 23 2.64 1.65 -0.38
CA ALA A 23 4.04 1.69 -0.03
C ALA A 23 5.00 1.78 -1.23
N THR A 24 4.52 1.75 -2.47
CA THR A 24 5.40 1.94 -3.65
C THR A 24 5.76 3.41 -3.81
N GLU A 25 7.01 3.68 -4.19
CA GLU A 25 7.56 5.06 -4.28
C GLU A 25 6.77 5.93 -5.28
N ASP A 26 6.44 5.37 -6.44
CA ASP A 26 5.73 6.10 -7.49
C ASP A 26 4.24 6.28 -7.23
N ALA A 27 3.67 5.64 -6.19
CA ALA A 27 2.21 5.57 -6.01
C ALA A 27 1.56 6.95 -5.96
N ALA A 28 2.25 7.92 -5.35
CA ALA A 28 1.75 9.27 -5.19
C ALA A 28 1.70 10.04 -6.51
N ALA A 29 2.83 10.07 -7.23
CA ALA A 29 2.93 10.73 -8.53
C ALA A 29 2.03 10.06 -9.59
N ASP A 30 1.98 8.73 -9.60
CA ASP A 30 1.13 7.96 -10.51
C ASP A 30 -0.36 8.25 -10.25
N ALA A 31 -0.75 8.41 -8.98
CA ALA A 31 -2.13 8.76 -8.65
C ALA A 31 -2.52 10.18 -9.08
N GLU A 32 -1.61 11.16 -9.04
CA GLU A 32 -1.85 12.50 -9.60
C GLU A 32 -2.11 12.39 -11.11
N LEU A 33 -1.19 11.76 -11.85
CA LEU A 33 -1.28 11.58 -13.29
C LEU A 33 -2.58 10.84 -13.69
N VAL A 34 -2.85 9.70 -13.06
CA VAL A 34 -4.07 8.92 -13.31
C VAL A 34 -5.30 9.74 -12.96
N SER A 35 -5.31 10.54 -11.89
CA SER A 35 -6.47 11.35 -11.52
C SER A 35 -6.89 12.38 -12.57
N VAL A 36 -5.95 12.84 -13.41
CA VAL A 36 -6.22 13.75 -14.53
C VAL A 36 -6.89 13.00 -15.69
N LEU A 37 -6.40 11.81 -16.03
CA LEU A 37 -6.98 10.94 -17.07
C LEU A 37 -8.39 10.46 -16.71
N LEU A 38 -8.62 10.34 -15.40
CA LEU A 38 -9.88 9.96 -14.78
C LEU A 38 -10.99 11.04 -14.91
N ALA A 39 -10.73 12.25 -15.38
CA ALA A 39 -11.76 13.30 -15.39
C ALA A 39 -12.91 13.11 -16.41
N TRP A 40 -12.93 12.05 -17.23
CA TRP A 40 -13.83 11.96 -18.39
C TRP A 40 -14.58 10.64 -18.67
N GLU A 41 -14.44 9.57 -17.87
CA GLU A 41 -15.14 8.28 -18.17
C GLU A 41 -16.01 7.77 -17.00
N PRO A 42 -17.22 7.21 -17.26
CA PRO A 42 -18.09 6.67 -16.21
C PRO A 42 -17.61 5.33 -15.62
N ARG A 43 -16.70 4.64 -16.31
CA ARG A 43 -16.06 3.39 -15.89
C ARG A 43 -14.57 3.51 -16.09
N ILE A 44 -13.81 2.99 -15.15
CA ILE A 44 -12.35 3.07 -15.18
C ILE A 44 -11.81 1.67 -15.48
N GLU A 45 -11.26 1.51 -16.69
CA GLU A 45 -10.61 0.29 -17.12
C GLU A 45 -9.08 0.38 -16.93
N PRO A 46 -8.47 -0.48 -16.07
CA PRO A 46 -7.03 -0.41 -15.78
C PRO A 46 -6.13 -0.61 -17.01
N ALA A 47 -6.58 -1.38 -18.00
CA ALA A 47 -5.82 -1.62 -19.23
C ALA A 47 -5.80 -0.37 -20.13
N SER A 48 -6.95 0.29 -20.30
CA SER A 48 -7.06 1.53 -21.06
C SER A 48 -6.26 2.66 -20.42
N LEU A 49 -6.28 2.76 -19.08
CA LEU A 49 -5.44 3.70 -18.35
C LEU A 49 -3.95 3.41 -18.48
N ALA A 50 -3.54 2.14 -18.52
CA ALA A 50 -2.14 1.76 -18.72
C ALA A 50 -1.65 2.23 -20.10
N GLU A 51 -2.46 2.04 -21.14
CA GLU A 51 -2.17 2.52 -22.48
C GLU A 51 -2.07 4.06 -22.54
N GLN A 52 -3.02 4.78 -21.95
CA GLN A 52 -3.06 6.25 -21.97
C GLN A 52 -1.96 6.90 -21.13
N SER A 53 -1.61 6.31 -19.99
CA SER A 53 -0.60 6.86 -19.06
C SER A 53 0.83 6.40 -19.36
N GLY A 54 1.00 5.36 -20.20
CA GLY A 54 2.27 4.69 -20.40
C GLY A 54 2.77 3.89 -19.19
N LEU A 55 1.93 3.70 -18.16
CA LEU A 55 2.24 2.92 -16.97
C LEU A 55 1.88 1.45 -17.16
N SER A 56 2.53 0.55 -16.42
CA SER A 56 2.09 -0.85 -16.38
C SER A 56 0.73 -0.97 -15.69
N VAL A 57 -0.04 -2.01 -16.04
CA VAL A 57 -1.34 -2.29 -15.42
C VAL A 57 -1.20 -2.47 -13.90
N GLU A 58 -0.09 -3.03 -13.41
CA GLU A 58 0.21 -3.16 -11.99
C GLU A 58 0.36 -1.80 -11.30
N ARG A 59 1.06 -0.84 -11.94
CA ARG A 59 1.21 0.53 -11.44
C ARG A 59 -0.11 1.29 -11.45
N VAL A 60 -0.91 1.12 -12.52
CA VAL A 60 -2.26 1.68 -12.60
C VAL A 60 -3.15 1.14 -11.48
N ARG A 61 -3.14 -0.17 -11.22
CA ARG A 61 -3.90 -0.78 -10.11
C ARG A 61 -3.44 -0.25 -8.74
N ALA A 62 -2.14 -0.02 -8.55
CA ALA A 62 -1.61 0.61 -7.34
C ALA A 62 -2.08 2.07 -7.20
N ALA A 63 -2.06 2.84 -8.29
CA ALA A 63 -2.56 4.22 -8.34
C ALA A 63 -4.07 4.29 -8.05
N LEU A 64 -4.89 3.43 -8.66
CA LEU A 64 -6.33 3.33 -8.41
C LEU A 64 -6.63 2.92 -6.96
N THR A 65 -5.81 2.04 -6.39
CA THR A 65 -5.91 1.70 -4.96
C THR A 65 -5.65 2.91 -4.08
N ARG A 66 -4.62 3.72 -4.40
CA ARG A 66 -4.33 4.97 -3.68
C ARG A 66 -5.49 5.97 -3.81
N LEU A 67 -6.00 6.17 -5.01
CA LEU A 67 -7.15 7.04 -5.27
C LEU A 67 -8.42 6.57 -4.54
N GLY A 68 -8.64 5.26 -4.44
CA GLY A 68 -9.72 4.69 -3.66
C GLY A 68 -9.60 4.98 -2.17
N THR A 69 -8.40 4.90 -1.59
CA THR A 69 -8.17 5.28 -0.18
C THR A 69 -8.36 6.78 0.07
N ALA A 70 -8.11 7.61 -0.95
CA ALA A 70 -8.38 9.05 -0.91
C ALA A 70 -9.86 9.39 -1.14
N GLY A 71 -10.72 8.39 -1.41
CA GLY A 71 -12.14 8.56 -1.65
C GLY A 71 -12.47 9.10 -3.04
N ARG A 72 -11.52 9.05 -3.99
CA ARG A 72 -11.63 9.56 -5.36
C ARG A 72 -12.24 8.54 -6.34
N VAL A 73 -12.12 7.26 -6.00
CA VAL A 73 -12.54 6.13 -6.84
C VAL A 73 -13.19 5.06 -5.96
N GLY A 74 -14.29 4.48 -6.43
CA GLY A 74 -14.89 3.27 -5.86
C GLY A 74 -14.60 2.05 -6.73
N TYR A 75 -14.81 0.85 -6.18
CA TYR A 75 -14.79 -0.39 -6.96
C TYR A 75 -16.15 -1.07 -6.82
N ASP A 76 -16.82 -1.33 -7.94
CA ASP A 76 -18.08 -2.05 -8.01
C ASP A 76 -17.77 -3.55 -8.14
N LEU A 77 -18.30 -4.36 -7.21
CA LEU A 77 -18.12 -5.81 -7.21
C LEU A 77 -19.06 -6.53 -8.19
N ALA A 78 -20.22 -5.96 -8.49
CA ALA A 78 -21.18 -6.51 -9.45
C ALA A 78 -20.69 -6.31 -10.89
N ASP A 79 -20.16 -5.12 -11.17
CA ASP A 79 -19.64 -4.77 -12.49
C ASP A 79 -18.14 -5.10 -12.67
N ALA A 80 -17.45 -5.50 -11.61
CA ALA A 80 -16.00 -5.73 -11.57
C ALA A 80 -15.18 -4.55 -12.13
N ALA A 81 -15.66 -3.32 -11.90
CA ALA A 81 -15.13 -2.11 -12.51
C ALA A 81 -14.86 -1.02 -11.45
N TYR A 82 -13.90 -0.14 -11.73
CA TYR A 82 -13.66 1.05 -10.92
C TYR A 82 -14.60 2.19 -11.40
N PHE A 83 -15.08 3.03 -10.48
CA PHE A 83 -15.99 4.16 -10.77
C PHE A 83 -15.61 5.43 -9.99
N HIS A 84 -16.07 6.60 -10.44
CA HIS A 84 -15.71 7.88 -9.82
C HIS A 84 -16.47 8.17 -8.54
N ARG A 85 -15.76 8.76 -7.56
CA ARG A 85 -16.37 9.36 -6.37
C ARG A 85 -15.68 10.70 -6.11
N GLU A 86 -16.37 11.82 -6.35
CA GLU A 86 -15.74 13.13 -6.15
C GLU A 86 -15.78 13.56 -4.69
N LEU A 87 -14.61 13.52 -4.03
CA LEU A 87 -14.31 14.30 -2.84
C LEU A 87 -13.03 15.11 -3.09
N PRO A 88 -12.86 16.31 -2.48
CA PRO A 88 -11.65 17.11 -2.60
C PRO A 88 -10.41 16.29 -2.22
N TYR A 89 -9.39 16.30 -3.09
CA TYR A 89 -8.17 15.51 -2.90
C TYR A 89 -7.19 16.22 -1.98
N ASP A 90 -6.64 15.47 -1.02
CA ASP A 90 -5.62 15.90 -0.07
C ASP A 90 -4.58 14.77 0.01
N ALA A 91 -3.42 14.98 -0.60
CA ALA A 91 -2.38 13.96 -0.78
C ALA A 91 -1.87 13.38 0.55
N ASP A 92 -1.87 14.19 1.61
CA ASP A 92 -1.40 13.84 2.94
C ASP A 92 -2.44 13.07 3.76
N ARG A 93 -3.70 13.05 3.29
CA ARG A 93 -4.82 12.37 3.96
C ARG A 93 -4.56 10.87 4.14
N ALA A 94 -3.96 10.22 3.15
CA ALA A 94 -3.62 8.79 3.24
C ALA A 94 -2.64 8.51 4.38
N GLU A 95 -1.69 9.40 4.65
CA GLU A 95 -0.71 9.23 5.72
C GLU A 95 -1.33 9.50 7.09
N ARG A 96 -2.16 10.55 7.20
CA ARG A 96 -2.90 10.88 8.44
C ARG A 96 -3.81 9.74 8.90
N HIS A 97 -4.41 8.99 7.97
CA HIS A 97 -5.32 7.89 8.31
C HIS A 97 -4.64 6.51 8.42
N ASN A 98 -3.34 6.40 8.09
CA ASN A 98 -2.63 5.12 8.11
C ASN A 98 -1.38 5.17 9.02
N PRO A 99 -1.54 5.17 10.35
CA PRO A 99 -0.42 5.26 11.30
C PRO A 99 0.59 4.10 11.17
N ARG A 100 0.15 2.93 10.71
CA ARG A 100 1.05 1.79 10.40
C ARG A 100 1.95 2.06 9.20
N LEU A 101 1.45 2.77 8.18
CA LEU A 101 2.22 3.16 7.01
C LEU A 101 3.28 4.20 7.40
N VAL A 102 2.89 5.23 8.16
CA VAL A 102 3.80 6.26 8.68
C VAL A 102 4.92 5.61 9.51
N ALA A 103 4.56 4.72 10.43
CA ALA A 103 5.54 4.04 11.26
C ALA A 103 6.48 3.12 10.46
N ALA A 104 5.99 2.46 9.40
CA ALA A 104 6.82 1.62 8.54
C ALA A 104 7.83 2.44 7.72
N ARG A 105 7.39 3.56 7.14
CA ARG A 105 8.28 4.48 6.41
C ARG A 105 9.37 5.04 7.30
N ARG A 106 9.02 5.44 8.53
CA ARG A 106 10.00 5.89 9.52
C ARG A 106 11.06 4.82 9.79
N LEU A 107 10.65 3.58 10.04
CA LEU A 107 11.59 2.46 10.27
C LEU A 107 12.51 2.19 9.08
N ALA A 108 11.98 2.28 7.85
CA ALA A 108 12.78 2.12 6.65
C ALA A 108 13.78 3.28 6.47
N GLY A 109 13.32 4.53 6.63
CA GLY A 109 14.16 5.73 6.48
C GLY A 109 15.24 5.88 7.56
N GLU A 110 14.99 5.38 8.77
CA GLU A 110 15.98 5.34 9.87
C GLU A 110 17.02 4.22 9.70
N GLY A 111 16.95 3.41 8.64
CA GLY A 111 17.84 2.27 8.46
C GLY A 111 17.65 1.18 9.52
N ALA A 112 16.47 1.11 10.15
CA ALA A 112 16.21 0.23 11.28
C ALA A 112 16.03 -1.26 10.88
N VAL A 113 16.13 -1.57 9.59
CA VAL A 113 15.92 -2.90 9.01
C VAL A 113 17.26 -3.50 8.60
N THR A 114 17.58 -4.67 9.14
CA THR A 114 18.72 -5.50 8.71
C THR A 114 18.19 -6.74 8.01
N LEU A 115 18.55 -6.93 6.74
CA LEU A 115 18.15 -8.09 5.94
C LEU A 115 19.12 -9.26 6.11
N ASP A 116 18.60 -10.48 6.20
CA ASP A 116 19.37 -11.73 6.25
C ASP A 116 18.62 -12.85 5.50
N GLY A 117 18.86 -12.94 4.18
CA GLY A 117 18.19 -13.90 3.30
C GLY A 117 16.66 -13.76 3.33
N SER A 118 15.95 -14.82 3.76
CA SER A 118 14.48 -14.81 3.94
C SER A 118 14.03 -14.21 5.27
N ARG A 119 14.95 -13.84 6.15
CA ARG A 119 14.69 -13.21 7.44
C ARG A 119 15.11 -11.74 7.40
N ALA A 120 14.58 -10.98 8.34
CA ALA A 120 15.01 -9.61 8.61
C ALA A 120 14.82 -9.30 10.09
N THR A 121 15.73 -8.51 10.63
CA THR A 121 15.61 -7.94 11.99
C THR A 121 15.21 -6.48 11.86
N VAL A 122 14.18 -6.05 12.60
CA VAL A 122 13.72 -4.66 12.63
C VAL A 122 13.86 -4.10 14.04
N ALA A 123 14.67 -3.07 14.22
CA ALA A 123 14.75 -2.32 15.46
C ALA A 123 13.54 -1.36 15.55
N SER A 124 12.75 -1.43 16.61
CA SER A 124 11.64 -0.48 16.83
C SER A 124 11.53 -0.13 18.30
N GLY A 125 11.97 1.08 18.65
CA GLY A 125 12.27 1.44 20.03
C GLY A 125 13.38 0.54 20.58
N ASP A 126 13.24 0.09 21.83
CA ASP A 126 14.25 -0.76 22.50
C ASP A 126 14.13 -2.25 22.14
N ARG A 127 13.23 -2.62 21.24
CA ARG A 127 12.95 -4.01 20.88
C ARG A 127 13.41 -4.31 19.46
N ARG A 128 13.83 -5.57 19.25
CA ARG A 128 14.08 -6.12 17.92
C ARG A 128 13.03 -7.15 17.56
N TYR A 129 12.47 -7.01 16.37
CA TYR A 129 11.45 -7.92 15.83
C TYR A 129 12.04 -8.73 14.69
N GLN A 130 11.74 -10.02 14.66
CA GLN A 130 12.11 -10.90 13.57
C GLN A 130 10.96 -10.95 12.57
N VAL A 131 11.27 -10.69 11.31
CA VAL A 131 10.36 -10.81 10.18
C VAL A 131 10.86 -11.92 9.29
N ARG A 132 9.97 -12.79 8.82
CA ARG A 132 10.28 -13.84 7.86
C ARG A 132 9.38 -13.72 6.65
N GLU A 133 9.97 -13.71 5.46
CA GLU A 133 9.25 -13.76 4.19
C GLU A 133 9.12 -15.22 3.72
N SER A 134 7.95 -15.55 3.19
CA SER A 134 7.65 -16.84 2.57
C SER A 134 6.76 -16.59 1.35
N GLY A 135 7.37 -16.51 0.17
CA GLY A 135 6.66 -16.12 -1.05
C GLY A 135 6.15 -14.68 -0.94
N SER A 136 4.85 -14.46 -1.16
CA SER A 136 4.22 -13.14 -1.00
C SER A 136 3.83 -12.79 0.44
N ALA A 137 3.96 -13.74 1.38
CA ALA A 137 3.53 -13.61 2.76
C ALA A 137 4.69 -13.28 3.70
N PHE A 138 4.39 -12.46 4.71
CA PHE A 138 5.31 -12.15 5.81
C PHE A 138 4.78 -12.72 7.12
N SER A 139 5.67 -13.14 8.01
CA SER A 139 5.38 -13.32 9.44
C SER A 139 6.28 -12.42 10.28
N CYS A 140 5.84 -12.06 11.48
CA CYS A 140 6.59 -11.18 12.37
C CYS A 140 6.42 -11.59 13.84
N THR A 141 7.43 -11.34 14.68
CA THR A 141 7.33 -11.60 16.13
C THR A 141 6.61 -10.51 16.93
N CYS A 142 5.98 -9.54 16.27
CA CYS A 142 5.27 -8.45 16.97
C CYS A 142 3.83 -8.83 17.35
N GLN A 143 3.27 -8.11 18.32
CA GLN A 143 1.93 -8.35 18.84
C GLN A 143 0.85 -8.29 17.76
N TRP A 144 0.92 -7.31 16.84
CA TRP A 144 -0.02 -7.22 15.72
C TRP A 144 -0.09 -8.50 14.89
N TRP A 145 1.06 -9.12 14.63
CA TRP A 145 1.09 -10.39 13.91
C TRP A 145 0.52 -11.53 14.76
N ALA A 146 0.84 -11.56 16.06
CA ALA A 146 0.28 -12.55 16.98
C ALA A 146 -1.26 -12.51 16.99
N ASP A 147 -1.85 -11.32 17.02
CA ASP A 147 -3.29 -11.12 17.10
C ASP A 147 -4.01 -11.38 15.76
N TYR A 148 -3.41 -10.96 14.65
CA TYR A 148 -4.12 -10.90 13.36
C TYR A 148 -3.58 -11.83 12.27
N ARG A 149 -2.32 -12.29 12.34
CA ARG A 149 -1.69 -13.21 11.37
C ARG A 149 -1.95 -12.83 9.90
N GLY A 150 -1.84 -11.53 9.58
CA GLY A 150 -2.04 -11.01 8.23
C GLY A 150 -3.49 -10.73 7.84
N ARG A 151 -4.49 -11.20 8.59
CA ARG A 151 -5.92 -10.96 8.30
C ARG A 151 -6.32 -9.48 8.31
N ARG A 152 -5.51 -8.61 8.90
CA ARG A 152 -5.68 -7.14 8.91
C ARG A 152 -4.54 -6.40 8.24
N GLY A 153 -3.88 -7.04 7.28
CA GLY A 153 -2.72 -6.52 6.60
C GLY A 153 -1.43 -6.59 7.41
N PRO A 154 -0.30 -6.20 6.80
CA PRO A 154 1.00 -6.29 7.44
C PRO A 154 1.09 -5.38 8.68
N CYS A 155 1.93 -5.80 9.62
CA CYS A 155 2.39 -4.90 10.67
C CYS A 155 3.40 -3.90 10.10
N LYS A 156 3.70 -2.83 10.83
CA LYS A 156 4.71 -1.83 10.43
C LYS A 156 6.09 -2.44 10.12
N HIS A 157 6.48 -3.51 10.82
CA HIS A 157 7.79 -4.15 10.64
C HIS A 157 7.87 -4.93 9.32
N ALA A 158 6.85 -5.74 9.03
CA ALA A 158 6.78 -6.47 7.77
C ALA A 158 6.70 -5.49 6.57
N LEU A 159 5.94 -4.41 6.73
CA LEU A 159 5.82 -3.36 5.72
C LEU A 159 7.17 -2.64 5.48
N ALA A 160 7.90 -2.30 6.55
CA ALA A 160 9.24 -1.69 6.45
C ALA A 160 10.24 -2.63 5.76
N VAL A 161 10.23 -3.93 6.10
CA VAL A 161 11.08 -4.93 5.43
C VAL A 161 10.78 -5.02 3.94
N ARG A 162 9.49 -5.01 3.57
CA ARG A 162 9.08 -5.03 2.16
C ARG A 162 9.55 -3.79 1.39
N MET A 163 9.47 -2.61 2.02
CA MET A 163 9.99 -1.35 1.44
C MET A 163 11.51 -1.43 1.20
N VAL A 164 12.27 -1.83 2.22
CA VAL A 164 13.75 -1.93 2.11
C VAL A 164 14.18 -2.98 1.09
N ARG A 165 13.49 -4.13 1.03
CA ARG A 165 13.76 -5.14 -0.01
C ARG A 165 13.51 -4.61 -1.39
N ARG A 166 12.37 -3.95 -1.64
CA ARG A 166 12.04 -3.34 -2.95
C ARG A 166 13.11 -2.33 -3.39
N GLY A 167 13.56 -1.46 -2.48
CA GLY A 167 14.66 -0.52 -2.77
C GLY A 167 15.98 -1.22 -3.07
N ALA A 168 16.30 -2.31 -2.35
CA ALA A 168 17.49 -3.12 -2.62
C ALA A 168 17.41 -3.86 -3.97
N THR A 169 16.25 -4.35 -4.39
CA THR A 169 16.08 -4.99 -5.71
C THR A 169 16.24 -3.99 -6.85
N VAL A 170 15.79 -2.74 -6.68
CA VAL A 170 15.99 -1.66 -7.67
C VAL A 170 17.47 -1.29 -7.78
N ALA A 171 18.21 -1.22 -6.67
CA ALA A 171 19.65 -0.97 -6.69
C ALA A 171 20.50 -2.15 -7.23
N GLY A 172 20.00 -3.39 -7.11
CA GLY A 172 20.68 -4.61 -7.59
C GLY A 172 20.38 -4.98 -9.05
N GLY A 173 19.42 -4.32 -9.70
CA GLY A 173 18.96 -4.61 -11.07
C GLY A 173 19.68 -3.83 -12.18
N VAL A 174 20.65 -2.98 -11.84
CA VAL A 174 21.54 -2.33 -12.83
C VAL A 174 22.87 -3.07 -12.85
N ARG A 175 22.95 -4.14 -13.67
CA ARG A 175 24.20 -4.67 -14.24
C ARG A 175 23.94 -5.20 -15.63
#